data_AF-A0A8I1PK25-F1
#
_entry.id   AF-A0A8I1PK25-F1
#
_cell.length_a   1.000
_cell.length_b   1.000
_cell.length_c   1.000
_cell.angle_alpha   90.00
_cell.angle_beta   90.00
_cell.angle_gamma   90.00
#
_symmetry.space_group_name_H-M   'P 1'
#
loop_
_entity.id
_entity.type
_entity.pdbx_description
1 polymer ?
#
loop_
_entity_poly.entity_id
_entity_poly.type
_entity_poly.pdbx_seq_one_letter_code
_entity_poly.pdbx_strand_id
1 'polypeptide(L)'
;MRFDPFREFDRIMEQNFSPARAPRSMPMTALRRGDVFIVDLDLPGVHREDVELTAERNVVTVRARRTPDRGEGDDVLIDERPYGEFSRQLFLGDNLDPAGLSAELTDGVLRLSIPVREESKARRIELGSSTEESPTTVPSSTG
;
A
#
# COMPACT_ATOMS: atom_id res chain seq x y z
N MET A 1 4.59 12.75 -22.26
CA MET A 1 3.78 13.17 -21.09
C MET A 1 4.04 12.17 -19.98
N ARG A 2 4.59 12.62 -18.84
CA ARG A 2 5.00 11.76 -17.71
C ARG A 2 3.81 11.63 -16.75
N PHE A 3 3.31 10.40 -16.58
CA PHE A 3 2.27 10.06 -15.59
C PHE A 3 2.85 10.29 -14.19
N ASP A 4 2.35 11.31 -13.49
CA ASP A 4 2.76 11.65 -12.14
C ASP A 4 1.59 11.34 -11.19
N PRO A 5 1.57 10.15 -10.57
CA PRO A 5 0.43 9.65 -9.79
C PRO A 5 0.12 10.50 -8.55
N PHE A 6 1.07 11.33 -8.09
CA PHE A 6 0.89 12.16 -6.91
C PHE A 6 0.05 13.41 -7.20
N ARG A 7 0.15 13.99 -8.40
CA ARG A 7 -0.61 15.20 -8.76
C ARG A 7 -2.08 14.95 -9.05
N GLU A 8 -2.42 13.75 -9.54
CA GLU A 8 -3.83 13.39 -9.75
C GLU A 8 -4.52 13.08 -8.41
N PHE A 9 -3.76 12.59 -7.43
CA PHE A 9 -4.21 12.38 -6.06
C PHE A 9 -4.57 13.70 -5.36
N ASP A 10 -3.74 14.74 -5.54
CA ASP A 10 -4.01 16.08 -4.99
C ASP A 10 -5.31 16.69 -5.55
N ARG A 11 -5.59 16.52 -6.85
CA ARG A 11 -6.79 17.05 -7.50
C ARG A 11 -8.08 16.34 -7.07
N ILE A 12 -8.01 15.03 -6.80
CA ILE A 12 -9.15 14.24 -6.32
C ILE A 12 -9.40 14.48 -4.82
N MET A 13 -8.34 14.74 -4.05
CA MET A 13 -8.43 15.14 -2.65
C MET A 13 -9.15 16.49 -2.48
N GLU A 14 -8.88 17.48 -3.34
CA GLU A 14 -9.51 18.81 -3.27
C GLU A 14 -11.04 18.77 -3.50
N GLN A 15 -11.55 17.83 -4.29
CA GLN A 15 -13.00 17.76 -4.60
C GLN A 15 -13.85 17.06 -3.53
N ASN A 16 -13.24 16.32 -2.59
CA ASN A 16 -13.94 15.60 -1.51
C ASN A 16 -13.80 16.27 -0.12
N PHE A 17 -13.03 17.36 -0.02
CA PHE A 17 -12.81 18.09 1.23
C PHE A 17 -13.97 19.05 1.56
N SER A 18 -15.11 18.50 1.96
CA SER A 18 -16.03 19.23 2.84
C SER A 18 -15.45 19.20 4.26
N PRO A 19 -15.22 20.35 4.92
CA PRO A 19 -14.52 20.42 6.22
C PRO A 19 -15.25 19.74 7.40
N ALA A 20 -16.44 19.17 7.19
CA ALA A 20 -17.21 18.45 8.21
C ALA A 20 -16.81 16.97 8.40
N ARG A 21 -15.82 16.44 7.65
CA ARG A 21 -15.52 15.00 7.64
C ARG A 21 -14.03 14.67 7.50
N ALA A 22 -13.16 15.45 8.15
CA ALA A 22 -11.77 15.02 8.29
C ALA A 22 -11.75 13.64 8.98
N PRO A 23 -11.25 12.57 8.34
CA PRO A 23 -11.23 11.25 8.93
C PRO A 23 -10.41 11.30 10.22
N ARG A 24 -10.97 10.75 11.32
CA ARG A 24 -10.22 10.55 12.57
C ARG A 24 -8.91 9.84 12.21
N SER A 25 -7.78 10.38 12.66
CA SER A 25 -6.47 9.92 12.20
C SER A 25 -6.27 8.45 12.57
N MET A 26 -5.94 7.63 11.57
CA MET A 26 -5.38 6.29 11.73
C MET A 26 -3.91 6.38 11.29
N PRO A 27 -2.98 6.82 12.16
CA PRO A 27 -1.57 6.99 11.82
C PRO A 27 -1.00 5.75 11.12
N MET A 28 -0.05 5.96 10.21
CA MET A 28 0.52 4.86 9.44
C MET A 28 2.01 5.02 9.20
N THR A 29 2.70 3.88 9.11
CA THR A 29 4.02 3.76 8.52
C THR A 29 3.95 2.76 7.37
N ALA A 30 4.59 3.06 6.25
CA ALA A 30 4.71 2.13 5.13
C ALA A 30 6.18 1.98 4.73
N LEU A 31 6.62 0.74 4.55
CA LEU A 31 8.00 0.42 4.19
C LEU A 31 8.07 -0.79 3.28
N ARG A 32 9.20 -0.96 2.59
CA ARG A 32 9.50 -2.16 1.82
C ARG A 32 10.59 -2.97 2.52
N ARG A 33 10.40 -4.28 2.63
CA ARG A 33 11.38 -5.25 3.13
C ARG A 33 11.53 -6.37 2.11
N GLY A 34 12.59 -6.31 1.31
CA GLY A 34 12.79 -7.25 0.20
C GLY A 34 11.63 -7.18 -0.80
N ASP A 35 10.93 -8.30 -0.98
CA ASP A 35 9.78 -8.42 -1.88
C ASP A 35 8.43 -8.32 -1.15
N VAL A 36 8.41 -7.69 0.03
CA VAL A 36 7.18 -7.45 0.79
C VAL A 36 7.04 -5.97 1.10
N PHE A 37 5.86 -5.42 0.82
CA PHE A 37 5.44 -4.10 1.26
C PHE A 37 4.67 -4.22 2.58
N ILE A 38 5.13 -3.53 3.62
CA ILE A 38 4.58 -3.60 4.97
C ILE A 38 3.94 -2.25 5.29
N VAL A 39 2.68 -2.28 5.74
CA VAL A 39 1.95 -1.11 6.22
C VAL A 39 1.49 -1.36 7.65
N ASP A 40 1.95 -0.55 8.59
CA ASP A 40 1.52 -0.58 9.98
C ASP A 40 0.55 0.58 10.22
N LEU A 41 -0.61 0.30 10.81
CA LEU A 41 -1.69 1.24 11.11
C LEU A 41 -2.00 1.22 12.61
N ASP A 42 -1.97 2.39 13.25
CA ASP A 42 -2.26 2.50 14.68
C ASP A 42 -3.77 2.42 14.92
N LEU A 43 -4.21 1.34 15.59
CA LEU A 43 -5.58 1.05 16.00
C LEU A 43 -5.66 0.66 17.49
N PRO A 44 -5.08 1.42 18.43
CA PRO A 44 -5.12 1.04 19.85
C PRO A 44 -6.56 0.96 20.37
N GLY A 45 -6.87 -0.08 21.13
CA GLY A 45 -8.20 -0.29 21.72
C GLY A 45 -9.32 -0.59 20.70
N VAL A 46 -8.98 -1.05 19.50
CA VAL A 46 -9.93 -1.61 18.53
C VAL A 46 -9.87 -3.13 18.63
N HIS A 47 -11.03 -3.79 18.71
CA HIS A 47 -11.11 -5.25 18.69
C HIS A 47 -10.99 -5.79 17.27
N ARG A 48 -10.50 -7.03 17.12
CA ARG A 48 -10.23 -7.62 15.79
C ARG A 48 -11.51 -7.75 14.96
N GLU A 49 -12.61 -8.09 15.61
CA GLU A 49 -13.95 -8.20 15.05
C GLU A 49 -14.53 -6.85 14.56
N ASP A 50 -14.01 -5.73 15.06
CA ASP A 50 -14.39 -4.38 14.66
C ASP A 50 -13.53 -3.82 13.52
N VAL A 51 -12.64 -4.65 12.94
CA VAL A 51 -11.80 -4.31 11.78
C VAL A 51 -12.33 -5.01 10.53
N GLU A 52 -12.61 -4.23 9.50
CA GLU A 52 -12.97 -4.69 8.16
C GLU A 52 -11.85 -4.33 7.18
N LEU A 53 -11.42 -5.33 6.42
CA LEU A 53 -10.42 -5.19 5.36
C LEU A 53 -11.02 -5.65 4.04
N THR A 54 -11.02 -4.77 3.05
CA THR A 54 -11.43 -5.12 1.69
C THR A 54 -10.32 -4.79 0.71
N ALA A 55 -10.14 -5.66 -0.29
CA ALA A 55 -9.20 -5.44 -1.39
C ALA A 55 -9.98 -5.53 -2.70
N GLU A 56 -10.11 -4.40 -3.39
CA GLU A 56 -10.79 -4.31 -4.68
C GLU A 56 -9.83 -3.73 -5.71
N ARG A 57 -9.51 -4.52 -6.74
CA ARG A 57 -8.50 -4.19 -7.75
C ARG A 57 -7.15 -3.89 -7.08
N ASN A 58 -6.73 -2.63 -7.08
CA ASN A 58 -5.48 -2.16 -6.46
C ASN A 58 -5.75 -1.25 -5.25
N VAL A 59 -6.95 -1.30 -4.66
CA VAL A 59 -7.30 -0.47 -3.50
C VAL A 59 -7.59 -1.38 -2.31
N VAL A 60 -6.83 -1.19 -1.23
CA VAL A 60 -7.10 -1.80 0.06
C VAL A 60 -7.81 -0.78 0.94
N THR A 61 -9.01 -1.10 1.40
CA THR A 61 -9.76 -0.27 2.35
C THR A 61 -9.70 -0.91 3.72
N VAL A 62 -9.28 -0.12 4.70
CA VAL A 62 -9.28 -0.48 6.13
C VAL A 62 -10.37 0.33 6.81
N ARG A 63 -11.36 -0.34 7.39
CA ARG A 63 -12.33 0.28 8.29
C ARG A 63 -12.17 -0.31 9.67
N ALA A 64 -12.27 0.53 10.68
CA ALA A 64 -12.17 0.13 12.07
C ALA A 64 -13.16 0.93 12.90
N ARG A 65 -13.72 0.33 13.95
CA ARG A 65 -14.53 1.04 14.93
C ARG A 65 -13.91 0.94 16.31
N ARG A 66 -13.74 2.07 16.99
CA ARG A 66 -13.37 2.11 18.41
C ARG A 66 -14.59 2.53 19.21
N THR A 67 -15.05 1.66 20.09
CA THR A 67 -16.11 1.98 21.05
C THR A 67 -15.50 2.47 22.36
N PRO A 68 -16.17 3.41 23.07
CA PRO A 68 -15.80 3.73 24.43
C PRO A 68 -16.15 2.55 25.34
N ASP A 69 -15.23 2.19 26.21
CA ASP A 69 -15.46 1.22 27.29
C ASP A 69 -15.86 2.02 28.54
N ARG A 70 -17.18 2.11 28.78
CA ARG A 70 -17.80 2.86 29.87
C ARG A 70 -18.94 2.05 30.46
N GLY A 71 -18.95 1.91 31.78
CA GLY A 71 -20.03 1.30 32.54
C GLY A 71 -21.16 2.29 32.85
N GLU A 72 -22.30 1.74 33.26
CA GLU A 72 -23.38 2.54 33.83
C GLU A 72 -22.92 3.13 35.19
N GLY A 73 -23.01 4.45 35.34
CA GLY A 73 -22.60 5.16 36.55
C GLY A 73 -21.17 5.71 36.55
N ASP A 74 -20.41 5.53 35.46
CA ASP A 74 -19.07 6.12 35.33
C ASP A 74 -19.15 7.65 35.14
N ASP A 75 -18.38 8.39 35.95
CA ASP A 75 -18.20 9.84 35.81
C ASP A 75 -16.92 10.13 35.00
N VAL A 76 -17.09 10.53 33.75
CA VAL A 76 -15.98 10.79 32.83
C VAL A 76 -15.38 12.16 33.12
N LEU A 77 -14.24 12.19 33.81
CA LEU A 77 -13.56 13.44 34.16
C LEU A 77 -12.86 14.10 32.95
N ILE A 78 -12.21 13.31 32.10
CA ILE A 78 -11.48 13.76 30.91
C ILE A 78 -11.59 12.68 29.82
N ASP A 79 -11.82 13.09 28.57
CA ASP A 79 -11.84 12.20 27.42
C ASP A 79 -11.18 12.82 26.18
N GLU A 80 -9.91 12.46 25.95
CA GLU A 80 -9.14 12.90 24.79
C GLU A 80 -9.08 11.84 23.69
N ARG A 81 -9.62 10.65 23.96
CA ARG A 81 -9.49 9.50 23.05
C ARG A 81 -10.49 9.65 21.90
N PRO A 82 -10.05 9.55 20.63
CA PRO A 82 -10.99 9.51 19.53
C PRO A 82 -11.70 8.16 19.53
N TYR A 83 -13.04 8.16 19.57
CA TYR A 83 -13.90 6.99 19.37
C TYR A 83 -14.65 7.08 18.05
N GLY A 84 -15.33 6.02 17.65
CA GLY A 84 -16.17 5.91 16.46
C GLY A 84 -15.46 5.20 15.31
N GLU A 85 -15.96 5.41 14.09
CA GLU A 85 -15.41 4.84 12.86
C GLU A 85 -14.15 5.57 12.37
N PHE A 86 -13.19 4.78 11.92
CA PHE A 86 -11.96 5.15 11.24
C PHE A 86 -11.97 4.45 9.88
N SER A 87 -11.52 5.15 8.84
CA SER A 87 -11.43 4.58 7.50
C SER A 87 -10.18 5.10 6.81
N ARG A 88 -9.45 4.20 6.16
CA ARG A 88 -8.29 4.55 5.34
C ARG A 88 -8.26 3.71 4.08
N GLN A 89 -7.93 4.36 2.96
CA GLN A 89 -7.72 3.68 1.68
C GLN A 89 -6.25 3.74 1.29
N LEU A 90 -5.73 2.60 0.83
CA LEU A 90 -4.36 2.43 0.36
C LEU A 90 -4.44 2.05 -1.12
N PHE A 91 -3.84 2.88 -1.97
CA PHE A 91 -3.72 2.61 -3.40
C PHE A 91 -2.40 1.88 -3.64
N LEU A 92 -2.51 0.62 -4.04
CA LEU A 92 -1.38 -0.25 -4.34
C LEU A 92 -0.88 0.02 -5.76
N GLY A 93 0.44 -0.04 -5.95
CA GLY A 93 1.03 -0.06 -7.28
C GLY A 93 0.75 -1.39 -8.00
N ASP A 94 0.78 -1.37 -9.33
CA ASP A 94 0.54 -2.55 -10.16
C ASP A 94 1.54 -3.69 -9.93
N ASN A 95 2.66 -3.40 -9.29
CA ASN A 95 3.70 -4.36 -8.94
C ASN A 95 3.41 -5.14 -7.63
N LEU A 96 2.35 -4.80 -6.91
CA LEU A 96 1.95 -5.47 -5.67
C LEU A 96 0.83 -6.49 -5.92
N ASP A 97 0.85 -7.57 -5.16
CA ASP A 97 -0.14 -8.64 -5.23
C ASP A 97 -1.14 -8.53 -4.07
N PRO A 98 -2.34 -7.96 -4.29
CA PRO A 98 -3.37 -7.87 -3.26
C PRO A 98 -3.96 -9.24 -2.90
N ALA A 99 -3.87 -10.25 -3.77
CA ALA A 99 -4.40 -11.59 -3.49
C ALA A 99 -3.56 -12.31 -2.43
N GLY A 100 -2.25 -12.02 -2.36
CA GLY A 100 -1.34 -12.49 -1.33
C GLY A 100 -1.29 -11.64 -0.06
N LEU A 101 -2.18 -10.65 0.10
CA LEU A 101 -2.20 -9.79 1.29
C LEU A 101 -2.50 -10.60 2.56
N SER A 102 -1.69 -10.38 3.59
CA SER A 102 -1.94 -10.88 4.95
C SER A 102 -2.07 -9.73 5.93
N ALA A 103 -2.83 -9.95 7.01
CA ALA A 103 -3.13 -8.93 8.00
C ALA A 103 -3.10 -9.48 9.44
N GLU A 104 -2.45 -8.75 10.33
CA GLU A 104 -2.31 -9.10 11.75
C GLU A 104 -2.53 -7.87 12.62
N LEU A 105 -3.37 -7.98 13.65
CA LEU A 105 -3.57 -6.95 14.67
C LEU A 105 -2.93 -7.43 15.96
N THR A 106 -1.85 -6.77 16.38
CA THR A 106 -1.11 -7.09 17.60
C THR A 106 -0.76 -5.80 18.33
N ASP A 107 -0.96 -5.75 19.65
CA ASP A 107 -0.62 -4.60 20.51
C ASP A 107 -1.20 -3.25 20.01
N GLY A 108 -2.39 -3.29 19.40
CA GLY A 108 -3.04 -2.09 18.86
C GLY A 108 -2.48 -1.61 17.52
N VAL A 109 -1.64 -2.38 16.84
CA VAL A 109 -1.12 -2.07 15.51
C VAL A 109 -1.62 -3.12 14.51
N LEU A 110 -2.31 -2.65 13.47
CA LEU A 110 -2.69 -3.47 12.32
C LEU A 110 -1.57 -3.44 11.28
N ARG A 111 -0.89 -4.57 11.14
CA ARG A 111 0.12 -4.80 10.10
C ARG A 111 -0.51 -5.46 8.88
N LEU A 112 -0.37 -4.83 7.73
CA LEU A 112 -0.65 -5.40 6.41
C LEU A 112 0.67 -5.76 5.75
N SER A 113 0.79 -7.01 5.26
CA SER A 113 1.95 -7.48 4.50
C SER A 113 1.50 -7.88 3.10
N ILE A 114 2.03 -7.19 2.09
CA ILE A 114 1.60 -7.29 0.69
C ILE A 114 2.81 -7.71 -0.15
N PRO A 115 2.81 -8.91 -0.74
CA PRO A 115 3.93 -9.36 -1.56
C PRO A 115 4.03 -8.56 -2.86
N VAL A 116 5.25 -8.43 -3.37
CA VAL A 116 5.52 -7.97 -4.73
C VAL A 116 5.19 -9.12 -5.69
N ARG A 117 4.47 -8.81 -6.77
CA ARG A 117 4.15 -9.78 -7.82
C ARG A 117 5.41 -10.41 -8.40
N GLU A 118 5.37 -11.72 -8.65
CA GLU A 118 6.49 -12.46 -9.22
C GLU A 118 6.95 -11.88 -10.56
N GLU A 119 6.00 -11.48 -11.43
CA GLU A 119 6.30 -10.84 -12.71
C GLU A 119 6.99 -9.48 -12.59
N SER A 120 6.86 -8.82 -11.43
CA SER A 120 7.43 -7.50 -11.14
C SER A 120 8.76 -7.56 -10.40
N LYS A 121 9.25 -8.75 -10.06
CA LYS A 121 10.57 -8.92 -9.46
C LYS A 121 11.65 -8.60 -10.50
N ALA A 122 12.69 -7.90 -10.04
CA ALA A 122 13.80 -7.51 -10.91
C ALA A 122 14.50 -8.75 -11.46
N ARG A 123 14.68 -8.81 -12.78
CA ARG A 123 15.45 -9.87 -13.46
C ARG A 123 16.82 -9.33 -13.81
N ARG A 124 17.85 -10.15 -13.63
CA ARG A 124 19.21 -9.83 -14.08
C ARG A 124 19.22 -9.79 -15.61
N ILE A 125 19.74 -8.71 -16.18
CA ILE A 125 19.98 -8.60 -17.62
C ILE A 125 21.46 -8.88 -17.85
N GLU A 126 21.77 -9.88 -18.66
CA GLU A 126 23.13 -10.13 -19.12
C GLU A 126 23.41 -9.30 -20.38
N LEU A 127 24.57 -8.63 -20.41
CA LEU A 127 25.01 -7.89 -21.58
C LEU A 127 25.58 -8.88 -22.60
N GLY A 128 24.97 -8.96 -23.78
CA GLY A 128 25.50 -9.75 -24.90
C GLY A 128 26.62 -9.01 -25.62
N SER A 129 27.74 -9.68 -25.91
CA SER A 129 28.79 -9.18 -26.80
C SER A 129 28.46 -9.58 -28.24
N SER A 130 28.05 -8.63 -29.07
CA SER A 130 27.97 -8.81 -30.53
C SER A 130 29.39 -8.83 -31.10
N THR A 131 29.88 -10.00 -31.50
CA THR A 131 31.06 -10.11 -32.36
C THR A 131 30.56 -9.96 -33.80
N GLU A 132 30.78 -8.80 -34.40
CA GLU A 132 30.61 -8.59 -35.84
C GLU A 132 31.73 -9.34 -36.57
N GLU A 133 31.47 -10.57 -37.02
CA GLU A 133 32.24 -11.19 -38.09
C GLU A 133 31.95 -10.41 -39.39
N SER A 134 32.90 -9.56 -39.78
CA SER A 134 32.90 -8.91 -41.09
C SER A 134 33.11 -9.96 -42.19
N PRO A 135 32.26 -10.04 -43.23
CA PRO A 135 32.50 -10.95 -44.35
C PRO A 135 33.65 -10.37 -45.18
N THR A 136 34.83 -10.98 -45.10
CA THR A 136 35.90 -10.73 -46.08
C THR A 136 35.53 -11.45 -47.37
N THR A 137 34.81 -10.75 -48.23
CA THR A 137 34.73 -11.08 -49.65
C THR A 137 35.92 -10.41 -50.33
N VAL A 138 36.86 -11.19 -50.87
CA VAL A 138 37.74 -10.74 -51.96
C VAL A 138 37.73 -11.78 -53.08
N PRO A 139 37.76 -11.30 -54.35
CA PRO A 139 37.19 -12.00 -55.49
C PRO A 139 38.17 -12.95 -56.18
N SER A 140 37.58 -13.85 -56.96
CA SER A 140 38.22 -14.63 -58.01
C SER A 140 39.06 -13.75 -58.96
N SER A 141 40.33 -14.12 -59.20
CA SER A 141 41.06 -13.71 -60.40
C SER A 141 41.74 -14.91 -61.05
N THR A 142 41.41 -15.09 -62.33
CA THR A 142 41.90 -16.02 -63.34
C THR A 142 43.43 -16.05 -63.48
N GLY A 143 43.98 -17.23 -63.75
CA GLY A 143 45.33 -17.47 -64.27
C GLY A 143 45.52 -18.93 -64.63
#